data_AF-A0A535ESE4-F1
#
_entry.id   AF-A0A535ESE4-F1
#
_cell.length_a   1.000
_cell.length_b   1.000
_cell.length_c   1.000
_cell.angle_alpha   90.00
_cell.angle_beta   90.00
_cell.angle_gamma   90.00
#
_symmetry.space_group_name_H-M   'P 1'
#
loop_
_entity.id
_entity.type
_entity.pdbx_description
1 polymer ?
#
loop_
_entity_poly.entity_id
_entity_poly.type
_entity_poly.pdbx_seq_one_letter_code
_entity_poly.pdbx_strand_id
1 'polypeptide(L)'
;MIKQRYGGEGQHEPAFVWSAAHQIHSFQAGRRVKVQLAEPATLRWSADEWATYRESRTIDTTLDLHVAELPTQIMRPGAVMFWTIHYADRWEGRNFTLTCR
;
A
#
# COMPACT_ATOMS: atom_id res chain seq x y z
N MET A 1 13.74 -29.48 1.34
CA MET A 1 13.61 -28.96 -0.04
C MET A 1 13.03 -27.56 0.07
N ILE A 2 13.84 -26.53 -0.16
CA ILE A 2 13.52 -25.12 0.14
C ILE A 2 12.82 -24.54 -1.09
N LYS A 3 11.51 -24.32 -1.04
CA LYS A 3 10.76 -23.78 -2.18
C LYS A 3 10.71 -22.26 -2.14
N GLN A 4 11.52 -21.67 -3.03
CA GLN A 4 11.18 -20.54 -3.91
C GLN A 4 10.72 -19.25 -3.22
N ARG A 5 11.69 -18.31 -3.11
CA ARG A 5 11.49 -16.90 -2.78
C ARG A 5 10.95 -16.19 -4.02
N TYR A 6 9.65 -15.96 -4.08
CA TYR A 6 9.05 -15.15 -5.13
C TYR A 6 9.17 -13.67 -4.80
N GLY A 7 9.72 -12.90 -5.74
CA GLY A 7 9.35 -11.50 -5.95
C GLY A 7 10.41 -10.45 -5.69
N GLY A 8 11.23 -10.18 -6.72
CA GLY A 8 11.56 -8.81 -7.09
C GLY A 8 12.79 -8.20 -6.43
N GLU A 9 13.86 -8.15 -7.21
CA GLU A 9 15.04 -7.32 -7.02
C GLU A 9 14.69 -5.85 -6.71
N GLY A 10 15.38 -5.32 -5.71
CA GLY A 10 15.31 -3.94 -5.29
C GLY A 10 16.04 -3.78 -3.98
N GLN A 11 17.36 -3.64 -4.04
CA GLN A 11 18.17 -3.15 -2.94
C GLN A 11 17.70 -1.73 -2.57
N HIS A 12 16.71 -1.63 -1.71
CA HIS A 12 16.37 -0.42 -0.99
C HIS A 12 15.68 -0.90 0.27
N GLU A 13 16.27 -0.58 1.42
CA GLU A 13 15.60 -0.26 2.67
C GLU A 13 14.20 -0.86 2.94
N PRO A 14 14.00 -1.58 4.06
CA PRO A 14 12.75 -2.30 4.32
C PRO A 14 11.54 -1.38 4.13
N ALA A 15 10.73 -1.67 3.12
CA ALA A 15 9.52 -0.92 2.83
C ALA A 15 8.60 -0.93 4.04
N PHE A 16 7.87 0.16 4.26
CA PHE A 16 6.90 0.22 5.33
C PHE A 16 5.74 -0.72 5.00
N VAL A 17 5.42 -1.62 5.91
CA VAL A 17 4.35 -2.60 5.71
C VAL A 17 3.12 -2.13 6.48
N TRP A 18 2.03 -1.92 5.74
CA TRP A 18 0.70 -1.71 6.29
C TRP A 18 -0.09 -3.00 6.16
N SER A 19 -0.79 -3.39 7.22
CA SER A 19 -1.76 -4.49 7.19
C SER A 19 -2.97 -4.12 8.03
N ALA A 20 -4.07 -4.86 7.89
CA ALA A 20 -5.26 -4.63 8.74
C ALA A 20 -4.93 -4.73 10.24
N ALA A 21 -3.96 -5.57 10.61
CA ALA A 21 -3.44 -5.72 11.97
C ALA A 21 -2.43 -4.63 12.36
N HIS A 22 -1.70 -4.05 11.40
CA HIS A 22 -0.69 -3.03 11.62
C HIS A 22 -0.94 -1.80 10.73
N GLN A 23 -1.79 -0.91 11.25
CA GLN A 23 -2.21 0.29 10.54
C GLN A 23 -1.19 1.41 10.76
N ILE A 24 -0.19 1.50 9.90
CA ILE A 24 0.73 2.63 9.92
C ILE A 24 0.04 3.90 9.39
N HIS A 25 0.31 5.03 10.02
CA HIS A 25 -0.23 6.34 9.64
C HIS A 25 0.85 7.28 9.11
N SER A 26 2.12 6.88 9.22
CA SER A 26 3.27 7.68 8.81
C SER A 26 4.40 6.82 8.29
N PHE A 27 5.13 7.34 7.31
CA PHE A 27 6.29 6.69 6.70
C PHE A 27 7.36 7.74 6.42
N GLN A 28 8.62 7.34 6.32
CA GLN A 28 9.72 8.26 6.00
C GLN A 28 9.75 8.59 4.50
N ALA A 29 9.99 9.86 4.16
CA ALA A 29 10.15 10.32 2.78
C ALA A 29 11.14 9.46 1.97
N GLY A 30 10.84 9.28 0.67
CA GLY A 30 11.65 8.45 -0.22
C GLY A 30 11.41 6.95 -0.11
N ARG A 31 10.56 6.49 0.82
CA ARG A 31 10.22 5.06 0.99
C ARG A 31 8.85 4.70 0.44
N ARG A 32 8.72 3.42 0.06
CA ARG A 32 7.48 2.82 -0.41
C ARG A 32 6.70 2.22 0.75
N VAL A 33 5.38 2.29 0.68
CA VAL A 33 4.46 1.59 1.57
C VAL A 33 3.87 0.40 0.83
N LYS A 34 4.03 -0.79 1.39
CA LYS A 34 3.38 -2.03 0.93
C LYS A 34 2.16 -2.29 1.78
N VAL A 35 1.01 -2.44 1.15
CA VAL A 35 -0.24 -2.82 1.79
C VAL A 35 -0.45 -4.31 1.59
N GLN A 36 -0.56 -5.03 2.69
CA GLN A 36 -0.80 -6.47 2.74
C GLN A 36 -2.23 -6.75 3.21
N LEU A 37 -2.97 -7.51 2.41
CA LEU A 37 -4.35 -7.89 2.63
C LEU A 37 -4.50 -9.40 2.47
N ALA A 38 -5.43 -10.02 3.20
CA ALA A 38 -5.74 -11.44 3.05
C ALA A 38 -6.63 -11.72 1.83
N GLU A 39 -7.23 -10.70 1.24
CA GLU A 39 -8.18 -10.83 0.13
C GLU A 39 -7.81 -9.88 -1.02
N PRO A 40 -8.19 -10.22 -2.27
CA PRO A 40 -7.90 -9.38 -3.42
C PRO A 40 -8.65 -8.05 -3.32
N ALA A 41 -7.92 -6.95 -3.45
CA ALA A 41 -8.49 -5.62 -3.40
C ALA A 41 -7.80 -4.65 -4.37
N THR A 42 -8.47 -3.56 -4.65
CA THR A 42 -7.95 -2.42 -5.38
C THR A 42 -7.76 -1.28 -4.40
N LEU A 43 -6.53 -0.81 -4.24
CA LEU A 43 -6.26 0.37 -3.46
C LEU A 43 -6.53 1.60 -4.30
N ARG A 44 -7.44 2.44 -3.84
CA ARG A 44 -7.64 3.75 -4.45
C ARG A 44 -6.96 4.79 -3.59
N TRP A 45 -6.06 5.57 -4.18
CA TRP A 45 -5.26 6.57 -3.48
C TRP A 45 -5.26 7.90 -4.20
N SER A 46 -5.06 8.98 -3.45
CA SER A 46 -5.08 10.36 -3.88
C SER A 46 -4.07 11.17 -3.07
N ALA A 47 -3.24 11.94 -3.78
CA ALA A 47 -2.29 12.86 -3.17
C ALA A 47 -2.86 14.30 -3.04
N ASP A 48 -4.09 14.52 -3.49
CA ASP A 48 -4.73 15.84 -3.64
C ASP A 48 -6.17 15.77 -3.10
N GLU A 49 -6.35 15.30 -1.86
CA GLU A 49 -7.64 15.29 -1.15
C GLU A 49 -8.83 14.70 -1.93
N TRP A 50 -8.61 13.62 -2.69
CA TRP A 50 -9.59 12.97 -3.59
C TRP A 50 -9.96 13.73 -4.87
N ALA A 51 -9.32 14.88 -5.17
CA ALA A 51 -9.52 15.60 -6.43
C ALA A 51 -9.05 14.78 -7.64
N THR A 52 -7.93 14.07 -7.50
CA THR A 52 -7.49 13.04 -8.45
C THR A 52 -7.24 11.73 -7.72
N TYR A 53 -7.71 10.62 -8.27
CA TYR A 53 -7.46 9.31 -7.69
C TYR A 53 -6.76 8.39 -8.69
N ARG A 54 -5.97 7.48 -8.14
CA ARG A 54 -5.32 6.39 -8.86
C ARG A 54 -5.64 5.09 -8.17
N GLU A 55 -5.62 4.02 -8.94
CA GLU A 55 -6.00 2.70 -8.47
C GLU A 55 -4.82 1.74 -8.68
N SER A 56 -4.52 0.98 -7.63
CA SER A 56 -3.45 -0.01 -7.60
C SER A 56 -4.05 -1.33 -7.15
N ARG A 57 -4.12 -2.30 -8.06
CA ARG A 57 -4.62 -3.64 -7.75
C ARG A 57 -3.59 -4.40 -6.93
N THR A 58 -4.05 -5.13 -5.92
CA THR A 58 -3.20 -6.07 -5.20
C THR A 58 -2.80 -7.23 -6.10
N ILE A 59 -1.56 -7.69 -5.94
CA ILE A 59 -1.01 -8.86 -6.61
C ILE A 59 -1.05 -10.01 -5.61
N ASP A 60 -1.59 -11.15 -6.03
CA ASP A 60 -1.54 -12.39 -5.24
C ASP A 60 -0.10 -12.89 -5.14
N THR A 61 0.36 -13.17 -3.93
CA THR A 61 1.72 -13.67 -3.66
C THR A 61 1.73 -15.16 -3.30
N THR A 62 0.80 -15.96 -3.84
CA THR A 62 0.71 -17.43 -3.70
C THR A 62 0.53 -17.99 -2.27
N LEU A 63 0.41 -17.12 -1.26
CA LEU A 63 0.25 -17.48 0.16
C LEU A 63 -1.09 -16.99 0.73
N ASP A 64 -2.13 -16.89 -0.11
CA ASP A 64 -3.41 -16.26 0.27
C ASP A 64 -3.18 -14.82 0.77
N LEU A 65 -2.18 -14.16 0.18
CA LEU A 65 -1.71 -12.84 0.58
C LEU A 65 -1.66 -11.96 -0.65
N HIS A 66 -2.41 -10.88 -0.56
CA HIS A 66 -2.56 -9.88 -1.59
C HIS A 66 -1.76 -8.64 -1.22
N VAL A 67 -0.75 -8.31 -2.03
CA VAL A 67 0.15 -7.21 -1.76
C VAL A 67 0.01 -6.13 -2.83
N ALA A 68 -0.12 -4.88 -2.40
CA ALA A 68 -0.07 -3.71 -3.27
C ALA A 68 1.02 -2.75 -2.81
N GLU A 69 1.63 -2.05 -3.75
CA GLU A 69 2.62 -1.02 -3.47
C GLU A 69 2.05 0.35 -3.78
N LEU A 70 2.05 1.24 -2.78
CA LEU A 70 1.69 2.64 -2.98
C LEU A 70 2.94 3.43 -3.39
N PRO A 71 2.87 4.32 -4.39
CA PRO A 71 4.00 5.12 -4.83
C PRO A 71 4.26 6.30 -3.87
N THR A 72 4.45 6.01 -2.59
CA THR A 72 4.73 7.01 -1.55
C THR A 72 6.16 7.56 -1.61
N GLN A 73 7.05 6.88 -2.34
CA GLN A 73 8.46 7.28 -2.50
C GLN A 73 8.64 8.65 -3.20
N ILE A 74 7.68 9.07 -4.03
CA ILE A 74 7.71 10.35 -4.74
C ILE A 74 7.09 11.50 -3.92
N MET A 75 6.58 11.20 -2.72
CA MET A 75 5.96 12.20 -1.87
C MET A 75 7.02 13.04 -1.16
N ARG A 76 6.69 14.32 -0.97
CA ARG A 76 7.53 15.25 -0.20
C ARG A 76 7.29 15.05 1.30
N PRO A 77 8.29 15.29 2.16
CA PRO A 77 8.07 15.33 3.61
C PRO A 77 6.98 16.35 3.95
N GLY A 78 6.06 15.97 4.84
CA GLY A 78 4.86 16.73 5.19
C GLY A 78 3.64 16.47 4.28
N ALA A 79 3.80 15.81 3.13
CA ALA A 79 2.67 15.47 2.27
C ALA A 79 1.81 14.37 2.88
N VAL A 80 0.49 14.44 2.66
CA VAL A 80 -0.49 13.46 3.11
C VAL A 80 -1.09 12.76 1.90
N MET A 81 -1.05 11.43 1.90
CA MET A 81 -1.70 10.60 0.90
C MET A 81 -2.97 10.01 1.51
N PHE A 82 -4.10 10.29 0.87
CA PHE A 82 -5.37 9.67 1.21
C PHE A 82 -5.52 8.40 0.39
N TRP A 83 -5.94 7.32 1.01
CA TRP A 83 -6.19 6.09 0.30
C TRP A 83 -7.27 5.28 0.97
N THR A 84 -7.81 4.31 0.26
CA THR A 84 -8.84 3.41 0.75
C THR A 84 -8.74 2.08 0.01
N ILE A 85 -9.40 1.08 0.57
CA ILE A 85 -9.40 -0.28 0.04
C ILE A 85 -10.77 -0.53 -0.57
N HIS A 86 -10.77 -0.88 -1.85
CA HIS A 86 -11.93 -1.35 -2.57
C HIS A 86 -11.78 -2.85 -2.81
N TYR A 87 -12.47 -3.65 -2.01
CA TYR A 87 -12.62 -5.08 -2.26
C TYR A 87 -13.46 -5.30 -3.53
N ALA A 88 -13.44 -6.53 -4.06
CA ALA A 88 -14.18 -6.86 -5.27
C ALA A 88 -15.68 -6.52 -5.21
N ASP A 89 -16.28 -6.66 -4.02
CA ASP A 89 -17.74 -6.49 -3.81
C ASP A 89 -18.09 -5.31 -2.88
N ARG A 90 -17.11 -4.78 -2.13
CA ARG A 90 -17.36 -3.75 -1.12
C ARG A 90 -16.20 -2.77 -0.95
N TRP A 91 -16.51 -1.58 -0.47
CA TRP A 91 -15.50 -0.68 0.08
C TRP A 91 -15.20 -1.08 1.52
N GLU A 92 -13.96 -0.89 1.98
CA GLU A 92 -13.61 -0.96 3.41
C GLU A 92 -14.44 0.03 4.25
N GLY A 93 -15.01 1.05 3.60
CA GLY A 93 -15.90 2.02 4.25
C GLY A 93 -15.16 3.04 5.12
N ARG A 94 -13.81 3.01 5.11
CA ARG A 94 -12.97 4.00 5.77
C ARG A 94 -11.85 4.49 4.86
N ASN A 95 -11.49 5.74 5.02
CA ASN A 95 -10.34 6.35 4.37
C ASN A 95 -9.15 6.28 5.33
N PHE A 96 -8.02 5.88 4.80
CA PHE A 96 -6.75 5.87 5.50
C PHE A 96 -5.89 7.03 5.00
N THR A 97 -5.01 7.50 5.88
CA THR A 97 -4.08 8.58 5.58
C THR A 97 -2.67 8.14 5.89
N LEU A 98 -1.75 8.42 4.97
CA LEU A 98 -0.33 8.21 5.15
C LEU A 98 0.37 9.56 5.10
N THR A 99 0.97 9.96 6.21
CA THR A 99 1.75 11.19 6.30
C THR A 99 3.22 10.88 6.05
N CYS A 100 3.81 11.58 5.10
CA CYS A 100 5.24 11.56 4.86
C CYS A 100 5.94 12.34 5.98
N ARG A 101 6.80 11.66 6.75
CA ARG A 101 7.70 12.26 7.74
C ARG A 101 9.03 12.61 7.11
#